data_AF-A0A103RHB0-F1
#
_entry.id   AF-A0A103RHB0-F1
#
_cell.length_a   1.000
_cell.length_b   1.000
_cell.length_c   1.000
_cell.angle_alpha   90.00
_cell.angle_beta   90.00
_cell.angle_gamma   90.00
#
_symmetry.space_group_name_H-M   'P 1'
#
loop_
_entity.id
_entity.type
_entity.pdbx_description
1 polymer ?
#
loop_
_entity_poly.entity_id
_entity_poly.type
_entity_poly.pdbx_seq_one_letter_code
_entity_poly.pdbx_strand_id
1 'polypeptide(L)'
;MTDRSDSPDLVGRVLNALHIAARMLASIEDARPARGDDPGMRGFQATYRDKIVAESAMLVLCAKGAAHHDRRISECIDAVVGPINRFARSEQVVSALCVDPGRALEHAVAHIILGRLGCPDAKLDHLLSLCVASGAVVGPERLPHRQLEQRWLARLWGGAQRPDHGERSLLVQSMLGRALDAFGSSRLDVYAFTHALMYATDFGDRRPRLPRKLSAIVLDAETALAFALDTDDLDLAAEVLLTWPMLGLPWSPTAVFAFRRLTAVADERGFLPGYNFVAAEYDKLTGDEQRQYALVTSYHANYVMGFLCALALRRGGTPPDSVSADRRYRGAAAALIDLVGDAAETLAWRRQFDMLTPDEQDRVSPLLLATILRRAKNGGDMRLVQHALAVAVKHDLCGSPSAVQAAALLRRGQFLLRYFSDRATERGSAAHVAVE
;
A
#
# COMPACT_ATOMS: atom_id res chain seq x y z
N MET A 1 -21.82 -27.77 18.42
CA MET A 1 -21.70 -26.38 18.91
C MET A 1 -20.68 -25.70 18.02
N THR A 2 -21.15 -24.97 17.02
CA THR A 2 -20.29 -24.21 16.09
C THR A 2 -19.87 -22.93 16.80
N ASP A 3 -18.61 -22.89 17.21
CA ASP A 3 -17.99 -21.72 17.82
C ASP A 3 -17.99 -20.59 16.79
N ARG A 4 -18.73 -19.52 17.04
CA ARG A 4 -18.70 -18.29 16.24
C ARG A 4 -17.53 -17.46 16.75
N SER A 5 -16.32 -17.75 16.28
CA SER A 5 -15.10 -17.00 16.63
C SER A 5 -14.51 -16.25 15.43
N ASP A 6 -15.32 -15.51 14.68
CA ASP A 6 -14.84 -14.86 13.43
C ASP A 6 -14.85 -13.32 13.48
N SER A 7 -14.82 -12.72 14.68
CA SER A 7 -14.43 -11.30 14.74
C SER A 7 -12.94 -11.22 14.41
N PRO A 8 -12.49 -10.36 13.47
CA PRO A 8 -11.09 -10.25 13.15
C PRO A 8 -10.29 -9.86 14.40
N ASP A 9 -9.28 -10.65 14.78
CA ASP A 9 -8.40 -10.37 15.92
C ASP A 9 -7.46 -9.19 15.60
N LEU A 10 -8.03 -7.98 15.55
CA LEU A 10 -7.29 -6.76 15.24
C LEU A 10 -6.27 -6.44 16.34
N VAL A 11 -6.63 -6.71 17.60
CA VAL A 11 -5.76 -6.45 18.75
C VAL A 11 -4.52 -7.34 18.68
N GLY A 12 -4.69 -8.65 18.48
CA GLY A 12 -3.58 -9.59 18.34
C GLY A 12 -2.63 -9.23 17.20
N ARG A 13 -3.16 -8.69 16.09
CA ARG A 13 -2.34 -8.25 14.96
C ARG A 13 -1.56 -6.97 15.24
N VAL A 14 -2.13 -6.01 15.97
CA VAL A 14 -1.38 -4.84 16.45
C VAL A 14 -0.26 -5.28 17.40
N LEU A 15 -0.56 -6.20 18.33
CA LEU A 15 0.44 -6.74 19.25
C LEU A 15 1.55 -7.48 18.51
N ASN A 16 1.21 -8.31 17.50
CA ASN A 16 2.20 -9.01 16.68
C ASN A 16 3.14 -8.02 15.96
N ALA A 17 2.58 -6.97 15.35
CA ALA A 17 3.39 -5.94 14.69
C ALA A 17 4.34 -5.24 15.68
N LEU A 18 3.87 -4.91 16.89
CA LEU A 18 4.71 -4.30 17.93
C LEU A 18 5.80 -5.24 18.43
N HIS A 19 5.51 -6.54 18.57
CA HIS A 19 6.54 -7.54 18.91
C HIS A 19 7.58 -7.69 17.81
N ILE A 20 7.16 -7.71 16.54
CA ILE A 20 8.09 -7.69 15.40
C ILE A 20 8.94 -6.42 15.44
N ALA A 21 8.36 -5.27 15.77
CA ALA A 21 9.12 -4.02 15.92
C ALA A 21 10.17 -4.09 17.03
N ALA A 22 9.81 -4.59 18.21
CA ALA A 22 10.77 -4.82 19.29
C ALA A 22 11.93 -5.73 18.85
N ARG A 23 11.64 -6.81 18.12
CA ARG A 23 12.67 -7.75 17.61
C ARG A 23 13.56 -7.13 16.54
N MET A 24 13.00 -6.34 15.62
CA MET A 24 13.78 -5.63 14.60
C MET A 24 14.69 -4.56 15.22
N LEU A 25 14.23 -3.87 16.26
CA LEU A 25 15.05 -2.90 16.99
C LEU A 25 16.17 -3.59 17.80
N ALA A 26 15.88 -4.75 18.40
CA ALA A 26 16.90 -5.55 19.08
C ALA A 26 17.97 -6.08 18.11
N SER A 27 17.59 -6.52 16.91
CA SER A 27 18.56 -7.03 15.92
C SER A 27 19.50 -5.94 15.40
N ILE A 28 19.06 -4.68 15.33
CA ILE A 28 19.93 -3.53 15.07
C ILE A 28 20.98 -3.36 16.17
N GLU A 29 20.59 -3.62 17.43
CA GLU A 29 21.44 -3.51 18.60
C GLU A 29 22.52 -4.58 18.64
N ASP A 30 22.17 -5.80 18.24
CA ASP A 30 23.07 -6.94 18.15
C ASP A 30 24.02 -6.86 16.95
N ALA A 31 23.56 -6.26 15.83
CA ALA A 31 24.35 -6.07 14.62
C ALA A 31 25.42 -4.96 14.70
N ARG A 32 25.84 -4.55 15.91
CA ARG A 32 26.92 -3.56 16.08
C ARG A 32 28.15 -3.98 15.27
N PRO A 33 28.69 -3.11 14.40
CA PRO A 33 29.74 -3.51 13.47
C PRO A 33 30.96 -3.98 14.24
N ALA A 34 31.45 -5.17 13.91
CA ALA A 34 32.82 -5.54 14.24
C ALA A 34 33.74 -4.45 13.66
N ARG A 35 34.74 -4.01 14.43
CA ARG A 35 35.74 -3.04 13.94
C ARG A 35 36.42 -3.63 12.71
N GLY A 36 36.01 -3.24 11.51
CA GLY A 36 36.64 -3.70 10.26
C GLY A 36 35.79 -3.64 8.99
N ASP A 37 34.47 -3.44 9.05
CA ASP A 37 33.64 -3.64 7.85
C ASP A 37 33.76 -2.54 6.78
N ASP A 38 33.65 -2.98 5.53
CA ASP A 38 33.77 -2.24 4.27
C ASP A 38 32.79 -1.02 4.19
N PRO A 39 33.28 0.20 3.87
CA PRO A 39 32.45 1.40 3.78
C PRO A 39 31.22 1.30 2.86
N GLY A 40 31.25 0.47 1.80
CA GLY A 40 30.10 0.31 0.90
C GLY A 40 28.90 -0.41 1.52
N MET A 41 29.14 -1.43 2.35
CA MET A 41 28.10 -2.17 3.09
C MET A 41 27.50 -1.33 4.22
N ARG A 42 28.29 -0.44 4.83
CA ARG A 42 27.82 0.46 5.91
C ARG A 42 26.71 1.40 5.46
N GLY A 43 26.76 1.92 4.23
CA GLY A 43 25.74 2.84 3.71
C GLY A 43 24.36 2.18 3.48
N PHE A 44 24.35 0.95 2.98
CA PHE A 44 23.14 0.16 2.79
C PHE A 44 22.52 -0.26 4.14
N GLN A 45 23.36 -0.72 5.07
CA GLN A 45 22.93 -1.08 6.43
C GLN A 45 22.42 0.13 7.24
N ALA A 46 23.05 1.30 7.10
CA ALA A 46 22.60 2.54 7.73
C ALA A 46 21.20 2.95 7.21
N THR A 47 20.98 2.91 5.90
CA THR A 47 19.69 3.24 5.29
C THR A 47 18.58 2.26 5.73
N TYR A 48 18.92 0.98 5.88
CA TYR A 48 17.98 -0.05 6.35
C TYR A 48 17.63 0.14 7.84
N ARG A 49 18.60 0.48 8.68
CA ARG A 49 18.40 0.82 10.10
C ARG A 49 17.47 2.03 10.27
N ASP A 50 17.76 3.11 9.57
CA ASP A 50 16.99 4.36 9.68
C ASP A 50 15.52 4.12 9.27
N LYS A 51 15.30 3.31 8.24
CA LYS A 51 13.97 2.87 7.82
C LYS A 51 13.24 2.11 8.92
N ILE A 52 13.84 1.09 9.53
CA ILE A 52 13.22 0.32 10.63
C ILE A 52 12.82 1.23 11.79
N VAL A 53 13.71 2.14 12.19
CA VAL A 53 13.47 3.06 13.32
C VAL A 53 12.32 4.03 12.99
N ALA A 54 12.31 4.60 11.79
CA ALA A 54 11.25 5.48 11.31
C ALA A 54 9.89 4.76 11.26
N GLU A 55 9.82 3.58 10.65
CA GLU A 55 8.57 2.84 10.52
C GLU A 55 8.08 2.27 11.85
N SER A 56 8.98 1.91 12.77
CA SER A 56 8.62 1.55 14.15
C SER A 56 7.98 2.73 14.88
N ALA A 57 8.50 3.94 14.69
CA ALA A 57 7.89 5.15 15.25
C ALA A 57 6.49 5.40 14.64
N MET A 58 6.33 5.20 13.34
CA MET A 58 5.01 5.28 12.67
C MET A 58 4.02 4.22 13.17
N LEU A 59 4.51 3.00 13.49
CA LEU A 59 3.70 1.95 14.12
C LEU A 59 3.19 2.38 15.47
N VAL A 60 4.08 2.88 16.32
CA VAL A 60 3.72 3.38 17.65
C VAL A 60 2.73 4.54 17.54
N LEU A 61 2.92 5.46 16.59
CA LEU A 61 2.00 6.56 16.34
C LEU A 61 0.57 6.07 16.05
N CYS A 62 0.43 5.08 15.16
CA CYS A 62 -0.87 4.48 14.85
C CYS A 62 -1.43 3.69 16.04
N ALA A 63 -0.62 2.84 16.67
CA ALA A 63 -1.02 1.96 17.77
C ALA A 63 -1.43 2.75 19.01
N LYS A 64 -0.84 3.92 19.28
CA LYS A 64 -1.21 4.77 20.42
C LYS A 64 -2.68 5.18 20.37
N GLY A 65 -3.23 5.43 19.18
CA GLY A 65 -4.64 5.71 19.02
C GLY A 65 -5.57 4.51 19.30
N ALA A 66 -5.04 3.29 19.20
CA ALA A 66 -5.76 2.06 19.52
C ALA A 66 -5.52 1.55 20.95
N ALA A 67 -4.60 2.16 21.72
CA ALA A 67 -4.17 1.67 23.03
C ALA A 67 -5.29 1.59 24.09
N HIS A 68 -6.39 2.32 23.91
CA HIS A 68 -7.54 2.27 24.81
C HIS A 68 -8.40 1.00 24.65
N HIS A 69 -8.22 0.23 23.57
CA HIS A 69 -8.96 -1.02 23.34
C HIS A 69 -8.38 -2.21 24.09
N ASP A 70 -7.07 -2.23 24.36
CA ASP A 70 -6.41 -3.30 25.10
C ASP A 70 -5.14 -2.77 25.77
N ARG A 71 -5.03 -2.97 27.09
CA ARG A 71 -3.89 -2.51 27.90
C ARG A 71 -2.55 -3.04 27.39
N ARG A 72 -2.51 -4.26 26.84
CA ARG A 72 -1.29 -4.88 26.30
C ARG A 72 -0.70 -4.06 25.15
N ILE A 73 -1.54 -3.36 24.37
CA ILE A 73 -1.06 -2.48 23.30
C ILE A 73 -0.22 -1.36 23.91
N SER A 74 -0.67 -0.74 25.01
CA SER A 74 0.10 0.30 25.69
C SER A 74 1.42 -0.24 26.24
N GLU A 75 1.41 -1.43 26.84
CA GLU A 75 2.62 -2.06 27.40
C GLU A 75 3.65 -2.38 26.29
N CYS A 76 3.20 -2.90 25.14
CA CYS A 76 4.06 -3.13 23.98
C CYS A 76 4.58 -1.82 23.37
N ILE A 77 3.77 -0.75 23.33
CA ILE A 77 4.22 0.57 22.90
C ILE A 77 5.37 1.06 23.79
N ASP A 78 5.20 1.00 25.11
CA ASP A 78 6.21 1.48 26.06
C ASP A 78 7.54 0.70 25.91
N ALA A 79 7.46 -0.61 25.63
CA ALA A 79 8.63 -1.45 25.36
C ALA A 79 9.38 -1.07 24.06
N VAL A 80 8.68 -0.55 23.05
CA VAL A 80 9.24 -0.19 21.74
C VAL A 80 9.77 1.25 21.72
N VAL A 81 9.17 2.17 22.48
CA VAL A 81 9.55 3.60 22.52
C VAL A 81 10.99 3.81 23.00
N GLY A 82 11.45 3.05 24.00
CA GLY A 82 12.81 3.17 24.53
C GLY A 82 13.90 2.96 23.47
N PRO A 83 13.92 1.81 22.77
CA PRO A 83 14.83 1.56 21.65
C PRO A 83 14.71 2.58 20.52
N ILE A 84 13.49 2.99 20.11
CA ILE A 84 13.31 4.05 19.09
C ILE A 84 14.02 5.34 19.55
N ASN A 85 13.77 5.79 20.79
CA ASN A 85 14.36 7.01 21.32
C ASN A 85 15.89 6.99 21.30
N ARG A 86 16.50 5.85 21.61
CA ARG A 86 17.96 5.66 21.55
C ARG A 86 18.50 5.84 20.13
N PHE A 87 17.84 5.26 19.13
CA PHE A 87 18.34 5.30 17.75
C PHE A 87 18.02 6.60 17.03
N ALA A 88 16.80 7.13 17.22
CA ALA A 88 16.32 8.37 16.62
C ALA A 88 17.11 9.61 17.06
N ARG A 89 17.86 9.52 18.16
CA ARG A 89 18.64 10.62 18.76
C ARG A 89 20.11 10.27 18.91
N SER A 90 20.56 9.29 18.14
CA SER A 90 21.96 8.85 18.15
C SER A 90 22.87 9.89 17.50
N GLU A 91 24.17 9.82 17.81
CA GLU A 91 25.20 10.65 17.16
C GLU A 91 25.19 10.50 15.64
N GLN A 92 24.78 9.34 15.12
CA GLN A 92 24.63 9.11 13.69
C GLN A 92 23.54 10.01 13.07
N VAL A 93 22.37 10.12 13.72
CA VAL A 93 21.29 11.00 13.25
C VAL A 93 21.71 12.47 13.35
N VAL A 94 22.33 12.86 14.46
CA VAL A 94 22.88 14.22 14.63
C VAL A 94 23.89 14.56 13.53
N SER A 95 24.79 13.63 13.21
CA SER A 95 25.76 13.78 12.13
C SER A 95 25.09 13.88 10.77
N ALA A 96 24.09 13.02 10.49
CA ALA A 96 23.33 13.04 9.24
C ALA A 96 22.61 14.38 9.02
N LEU A 97 22.02 14.95 10.07
CA LEU A 97 21.39 16.29 10.02
C LEU A 97 22.39 17.39 9.66
N CYS A 98 23.61 17.32 10.20
CA CYS A 98 24.65 18.32 9.94
C CYS A 98 25.22 18.23 8.51
N VAL A 99 25.42 17.02 7.98
CA VAL A 99 26.05 16.81 6.67
C VAL A 99 25.08 16.87 5.50
N ASP A 100 23.79 16.63 5.75
CA ASP A 100 22.75 16.57 4.73
C ASP A 100 21.48 17.33 5.16
N PRO A 101 21.57 18.66 5.34
CA PRO A 101 20.44 19.48 5.78
C PRO A 101 19.28 19.46 4.77
N GLY A 102 19.55 19.16 3.50
CA GLY A 102 18.54 19.02 2.46
C GLY A 102 17.59 17.84 2.66
N ARG A 103 17.98 16.85 3.48
CA ARG A 103 17.15 15.70 3.88
C ARG A 103 16.86 15.67 5.38
N ALA A 104 16.98 16.82 6.05
CA ALA A 104 16.91 16.87 7.52
C ALA A 104 15.63 16.25 8.11
N LEU A 105 14.46 16.50 7.52
CA LEU A 105 13.21 15.90 7.99
C LEU A 105 13.16 14.38 7.77
N GLU A 106 13.79 13.87 6.70
CA GLU A 106 13.88 12.42 6.43
C GLU A 106 14.76 11.71 7.46
N HIS A 107 15.87 12.35 7.86
CA HIS A 107 16.73 11.85 8.93
C HIS A 107 16.05 11.93 10.31
N ALA A 108 15.12 12.87 10.49
CA ALA A 108 14.47 13.14 11.77
C ALA A 108 13.07 12.52 11.95
N VAL A 109 12.60 11.64 11.05
CA VAL A 109 11.21 11.09 11.11
C VAL A 109 10.87 10.54 12.49
N ALA A 110 11.69 9.64 13.03
CA ALA A 110 11.44 9.03 14.33
C ALA A 110 11.52 10.06 15.48
N HIS A 111 12.46 11.01 15.43
CA HIS A 111 12.56 12.08 16.44
C HIS A 111 11.29 12.96 16.46
N ILE A 112 10.82 13.36 15.28
CA ILE A 112 9.60 14.18 15.13
C ILE A 112 8.39 13.43 15.71
N ILE A 113 8.24 12.14 15.38
CA ILE A 113 7.14 11.32 15.89
C ILE A 113 7.23 11.14 17.41
N LEU A 114 8.42 10.93 17.97
CA LEU A 114 8.62 10.87 19.43
C LEU A 114 8.22 12.18 20.12
N GLY A 115 8.58 13.33 19.54
CA GLY A 115 8.11 14.63 20.02
C GLY A 115 6.59 14.71 20.06
N ARG A 116 5.92 14.27 18.98
CA ARG A 116 4.46 14.21 18.90
C ARG A 116 3.82 13.27 19.93
N LEU A 117 4.53 12.20 20.31
CA LEU A 117 4.14 11.21 21.32
C LEU A 117 4.43 11.66 22.77
N GLY A 118 4.96 12.88 22.97
CA GLY A 118 5.23 13.43 24.29
C GLY A 118 6.63 13.16 24.82
N CYS A 119 7.55 12.73 23.98
CA CYS A 119 8.96 12.58 24.30
C CYS A 119 9.78 13.67 23.58
N PRO A 120 9.81 14.94 24.03
CA PRO A 120 10.53 16.02 23.34
C PRO A 120 12.06 15.91 23.50
N ASP A 121 12.82 16.59 22.63
CA ASP A 121 14.27 16.84 22.80
C ASP A 121 14.61 18.21 22.19
N ALA A 122 14.68 19.23 23.05
CA ALA A 122 14.88 20.62 22.64
C ALA A 122 16.22 20.87 21.93
N LYS A 123 17.26 20.07 22.22
CA LYS A 123 18.57 20.25 21.57
C LYS A 123 18.50 19.78 20.13
N LEU A 124 17.90 18.61 19.90
CA LEU A 124 17.74 18.07 18.56
C LEU A 124 16.71 18.88 17.75
N ASP A 125 15.66 19.39 18.38
CA ASP A 125 14.73 20.35 17.76
C ASP A 125 15.42 21.64 17.34
N HIS A 126 16.34 22.16 18.16
CA HIS A 126 17.13 23.33 17.79
C HIS A 126 18.02 23.07 16.57
N LEU A 127 18.74 21.93 16.56
CA LEU A 127 19.54 21.53 15.40
C LEU A 127 18.69 21.38 14.13
N LEU A 128 17.57 20.67 14.23
CA LEU A 128 16.64 20.49 13.10
C LEU A 128 16.12 21.83 12.58
N SER A 129 15.89 22.82 13.46
CA SER A 129 15.50 24.19 13.08
C SER A 129 16.57 24.91 12.28
N LEU A 130 17.84 24.77 12.67
CA LEU A 130 18.96 25.30 11.90
C LEU A 130 19.09 24.63 10.53
N CYS A 131 18.92 23.31 10.46
CA CYS A 131 18.98 22.55 9.20
C CYS A 131 17.84 22.92 8.25
N VAL A 132 16.59 23.06 8.74
CA VAL A 132 15.46 23.44 7.90
C VAL A 132 15.55 24.90 7.43
N ALA A 133 16.01 25.81 8.29
CA ALA A 133 16.20 27.22 7.91
C ALA A 133 17.28 27.40 6.83
N SER A 134 18.33 26.58 6.85
CA SER A 134 19.41 26.60 5.85
C SER A 134 19.14 25.72 4.62
N GLY A 135 18.32 24.67 4.76
CA GLY A 135 18.09 23.62 3.76
C GLY A 135 17.14 24.00 2.63
N ALA A 136 16.44 25.13 2.68
CA ALA A 136 15.54 25.56 1.59
C ALA A 136 16.25 25.77 0.24
N VAL A 137 17.59 25.86 0.24
CA VAL A 137 18.43 26.11 -0.94
C VAL A 137 19.02 24.83 -1.53
N VAL A 138 19.08 23.72 -0.78
CA VAL A 138 19.79 22.49 -1.18
C VAL A 138 18.98 21.26 -0.78
N GLY A 139 18.71 20.34 -1.71
CA GLY A 139 18.05 19.08 -1.40
C GLY A 139 17.74 18.25 -2.65
N PRO A 140 17.36 16.97 -2.48
CA PRO A 140 17.02 16.11 -3.61
C PRO A 140 15.72 16.56 -4.28
N GLU A 141 15.60 16.27 -5.57
CA GLU A 141 14.30 16.28 -6.25
C GLU A 141 13.37 15.28 -5.57
N ARG A 142 12.10 15.69 -5.36
CA ARG A 142 11.10 14.86 -4.68
C ARG A 142 9.86 14.72 -5.53
N LEU A 143 9.41 13.48 -5.71
CA LEU A 143 8.10 13.18 -6.25
C LEU A 143 6.99 13.73 -5.34
N PRO A 144 5.78 13.97 -5.86
CA PRO A 144 4.71 14.61 -5.09
C PRO A 144 4.34 13.93 -3.76
N HIS A 145 4.34 12.59 -3.70
CA HIS A 145 4.06 11.86 -2.45
C HIS A 145 5.16 12.04 -1.40
N ARG A 146 6.43 12.19 -1.81
CA ARG A 146 7.55 12.53 -0.92
C ARG A 146 7.51 13.97 -0.45
N GLN A 147 7.05 14.90 -1.30
CA GLN A 147 6.79 16.26 -0.84
C GLN A 147 5.63 16.33 0.17
N LEU A 148 4.60 15.48 0.02
CA LEU A 148 3.51 15.36 1.00
C LEU A 148 4.03 14.82 2.34
N GLU A 149 4.97 13.87 2.31
CA GLU A 149 5.69 13.39 3.50
C GLU A 149 6.42 14.53 4.21
N GLN A 150 7.19 15.36 3.50
CA GLN A 150 7.89 16.51 4.11
C GLN A 150 6.91 17.47 4.79
N ARG A 151 5.77 17.77 4.15
CA ARG A 151 4.72 18.61 4.74
C ARG A 151 4.07 17.96 5.95
N TRP A 152 3.86 16.65 5.92
CA TRP A 152 3.34 15.90 7.06
C TRP A 152 4.30 15.94 8.25
N LEU A 153 5.59 15.69 8.03
CA LEU A 153 6.63 15.78 9.07
C LEU A 153 6.73 17.19 9.66
N ALA A 154 6.73 18.22 8.81
CA ALA A 154 6.75 19.61 9.26
C ALA A 154 5.54 19.96 10.15
N ARG A 155 4.34 19.44 9.84
CA ARG A 155 3.14 19.63 10.67
C ARG A 155 3.22 18.86 11.98
N LEU A 156 3.73 17.63 11.97
CA LEU A 156 3.91 16.85 13.20
C LEU A 156 4.87 17.54 14.15
N TRP A 157 5.93 18.15 13.60
CA TRP A 157 6.97 18.81 14.37
C TRP A 157 6.55 20.20 14.89
N GLY A 158 6.02 21.07 14.01
CA GLY A 158 5.72 22.47 14.34
C GLY A 158 4.38 22.72 15.05
N GLY A 159 3.58 21.69 15.32
CA GLY A 159 2.19 21.85 15.76
C GLY A 159 1.29 22.39 14.63
N ALA A 160 -0.03 22.32 14.83
CA ALA A 160 -1.06 22.46 13.80
C ALA A 160 -0.98 23.74 12.92
N GLN A 161 -0.14 23.72 11.88
CA GLN A 161 -0.24 24.67 10.79
C GLN A 161 -1.52 24.38 9.99
N ARG A 162 -2.30 25.45 9.72
CA ARG A 162 -3.43 25.35 8.80
C ARG A 162 -2.93 24.87 7.43
N PRO A 163 -3.67 23.99 6.74
CA PRO A 163 -3.31 23.60 5.37
C PRO A 163 -3.14 24.85 4.52
N ASP A 164 -1.95 25.03 3.95
CA ASP A 164 -1.65 26.14 3.06
C ASP A 164 -2.23 25.88 1.65
N HIS A 165 -2.27 26.92 0.81
CA HIS A 165 -2.70 26.79 -0.59
C HIS A 165 -1.84 25.81 -1.41
N GLY A 166 -0.59 25.57 -1.01
CA GLY A 166 0.33 24.66 -1.68
C GLY A 166 -0.01 23.17 -1.49
N GLU A 167 -0.66 22.79 -0.39
CA GLU A 167 -1.00 21.37 -0.12
C GLU A 167 -2.01 20.87 -1.16
N ARG A 168 -2.98 21.72 -1.53
CA ARG A 168 -3.96 21.39 -2.57
C ARG A 168 -3.30 21.18 -3.93
N SER A 169 -2.42 22.08 -4.34
CA SER A 169 -1.70 21.96 -5.61
C SER A 169 -0.86 20.68 -5.65
N LEU A 170 -0.24 20.32 -4.53
CA LEU A 170 0.55 19.10 -4.43
C LEU A 170 -0.30 17.83 -4.50
N LEU A 171 -1.49 17.83 -3.88
CA LEU A 171 -2.45 16.73 -4.01
C LEU A 171 -2.92 16.54 -5.45
N VAL A 172 -3.11 17.62 -6.21
CA VAL A 172 -3.46 17.57 -7.64
C VAL A 172 -2.32 16.95 -8.46
N GLN A 173 -1.06 17.19 -8.09
CA GLN A 173 0.11 16.62 -8.77
C GLN A 173 0.40 15.16 -8.38
N SER A 174 -0.09 14.70 -7.22
CA SER A 174 0.11 13.33 -6.75
C SER A 174 -0.82 12.33 -7.44
N MET A 175 -0.68 11.05 -7.11
CA MET A 175 -1.58 9.98 -7.57
C MET A 175 -3.03 10.17 -7.11
N LEU A 176 -3.29 11.03 -6.12
CA LEU A 176 -4.66 11.39 -5.74
C LEU A 176 -5.32 12.33 -6.76
N GLY A 177 -4.56 13.09 -7.54
CA GLY A 177 -5.07 14.04 -8.53
C GLY A 177 -5.52 13.45 -9.85
N ARG A 178 -5.14 12.19 -10.16
CA ARG A 178 -5.42 11.51 -11.43
C ARG A 178 -5.89 10.08 -11.22
N ALA A 179 -6.74 9.57 -12.10
CA ALA A 179 -7.17 8.17 -12.04
C ALA A 179 -5.98 7.22 -12.16
N LEU A 180 -6.04 6.10 -11.44
CA LEU A 180 -5.01 5.06 -11.53
C LEU A 180 -5.07 4.41 -12.91
N ASP A 181 -3.92 4.22 -13.56
CA ASP A 181 -3.86 3.48 -14.82
C ASP A 181 -4.01 1.98 -14.51
N ALA A 182 -5.18 1.41 -14.75
CA ALA A 182 -5.50 0.03 -14.43
C ALA A 182 -4.61 -0.97 -15.18
N PHE A 183 -4.06 -0.57 -16.33
CA PHE A 183 -3.29 -1.43 -17.23
C PHE A 183 -1.79 -1.14 -17.25
N GLY A 184 -1.41 0.07 -16.87
CA GLY A 184 -0.03 0.57 -16.91
C GLY A 184 0.59 0.82 -15.54
N SER A 185 -0.20 0.92 -14.47
CA SER A 185 0.35 1.19 -13.13
C SER A 185 1.30 0.08 -12.68
N SER A 186 2.45 0.50 -12.19
CA SER A 186 3.45 -0.33 -11.53
C SER A 186 3.21 -0.40 -10.02
N ARG A 187 3.99 -1.25 -9.32
CA ARG A 187 4.05 -1.25 -7.85
C ARG A 187 4.36 0.14 -7.29
N LEU A 188 5.27 0.89 -7.93
CA LEU A 188 5.66 2.23 -7.48
C LEU A 188 4.53 3.26 -7.61
N ASP A 189 3.65 3.12 -8.61
CA ASP A 189 2.49 4.02 -8.77
C ASP A 189 1.45 3.78 -7.66
N VAL A 190 1.21 2.52 -7.31
CA VAL A 190 0.33 2.17 -6.19
C VAL A 190 0.94 2.60 -4.85
N TYR A 191 2.25 2.40 -4.68
CA TYR A 191 2.98 2.90 -3.51
C TYR A 191 2.90 4.43 -3.38
N ALA A 192 3.05 5.15 -4.49
CA ALA A 192 2.87 6.61 -4.51
C ALA A 192 1.42 7.02 -4.16
N PHE A 193 0.42 6.22 -4.51
CA PHE A 193 -0.98 6.42 -4.12
C PHE A 193 -1.19 6.21 -2.62
N THR A 194 -0.73 5.09 -2.06
CA THR A 194 -0.90 4.75 -0.64
C THR A 194 -0.21 5.80 0.25
N HIS A 195 1.05 6.15 -0.06
CA HIS A 195 1.80 7.16 0.68
C HIS A 195 1.18 8.56 0.57
N ALA A 196 0.76 8.98 -0.63
CA ALA A 196 0.07 10.26 -0.77
C ALA A 196 -1.19 10.33 0.10
N LEU A 197 -1.94 9.24 0.20
CA LEU A 197 -3.12 9.16 1.06
C LEU A 197 -2.77 9.19 2.54
N MET A 198 -1.76 8.42 2.98
CA MET A 198 -1.29 8.40 4.37
C MET A 198 -0.91 9.81 4.85
N TYR A 199 -0.05 10.51 4.11
CA TYR A 199 0.45 11.82 4.54
C TYR A 199 -0.58 12.94 4.39
N ALA A 200 -1.46 12.86 3.38
CA ALA A 200 -2.54 13.84 3.22
C ALA A 200 -3.57 13.74 4.35
N THR A 201 -3.87 12.52 4.77
CA THR A 201 -4.86 12.25 5.82
C THR A 201 -4.26 12.21 7.20
N ASP A 202 -2.93 12.31 7.37
CA ASP A 202 -2.26 12.13 8.67
C ASP A 202 -2.66 10.79 9.31
N PHE A 203 -2.50 9.71 8.55
CA PHE A 203 -2.95 8.35 8.91
C PHE A 203 -4.44 8.30 9.27
N GLY A 204 -5.22 9.16 8.64
CA GLY A 204 -6.63 9.34 8.86
C GLY A 204 -6.99 10.51 9.76
N ASP A 205 -6.13 11.01 10.66
CA ASP A 205 -6.50 12.03 11.66
C ASP A 205 -6.98 13.37 11.05
N ARG A 206 -6.71 13.60 9.78
CA ARG A 206 -7.18 14.74 8.99
C ARG A 206 -8.08 14.29 7.83
N ARG A 207 -9.04 15.16 7.51
CA ARG A 207 -9.87 15.05 6.29
C ARG A 207 -9.47 16.15 5.30
N PRO A 208 -8.47 15.91 4.43
CA PRO A 208 -8.05 16.92 3.45
C PRO A 208 -9.12 17.13 2.39
N ARG A 209 -9.13 18.31 1.76
CA ARG A 209 -9.95 18.55 0.56
C ARG A 209 -9.32 17.85 -0.63
N LEU A 210 -9.74 16.61 -0.87
CA LEU A 210 -9.24 15.77 -1.97
C LEU A 210 -9.45 16.44 -3.35
N PRO A 211 -8.54 16.21 -4.31
CA PRO A 211 -8.60 16.80 -5.65
C PRO A 211 -9.67 16.14 -6.54
N ARG A 212 -10.09 14.92 -6.21
CA ARG A 212 -11.14 14.16 -6.90
C ARG A 212 -12.21 13.70 -5.91
N LYS A 213 -13.37 13.29 -6.43
CA LYS A 213 -14.46 12.73 -5.62
C LYS A 213 -13.98 11.50 -4.86
N LEU A 214 -14.45 11.34 -3.62
CA LEU A 214 -14.09 10.22 -2.75
C LEU A 214 -14.37 8.86 -3.41
N SER A 215 -15.51 8.71 -4.09
CA SER A 215 -15.85 7.49 -4.82
C SER A 215 -14.85 7.13 -5.91
N ALA A 216 -14.24 8.11 -6.58
CA ALA A 216 -13.21 7.85 -7.59
C ALA A 216 -11.89 7.37 -6.97
N ILE A 217 -11.52 7.91 -5.80
CA ILE A 217 -10.34 7.46 -5.04
C ILE A 217 -10.53 6.01 -4.56
N VAL A 218 -11.74 5.66 -4.10
CA VAL A 218 -12.06 4.29 -3.67
C VAL A 218 -11.97 3.32 -4.84
N LEU A 219 -12.52 3.68 -6.01
CA LEU A 219 -12.43 2.84 -7.21
C LEU A 219 -10.98 2.63 -7.68
N ASP A 220 -10.11 3.63 -7.52
CA ASP A 220 -8.67 3.46 -7.76
C ASP A 220 -8.03 2.51 -6.75
N ALA A 221 -8.40 2.60 -5.47
CA ALA A 221 -7.93 1.66 -4.44
C ALA A 221 -8.41 0.23 -4.71
N GLU A 222 -9.64 0.02 -5.17
CA GLU A 222 -10.12 -1.32 -5.58
C GLU A 222 -9.35 -1.86 -6.78
N THR A 223 -9.03 -1.00 -7.75
CA THR A 223 -8.19 -1.36 -8.90
C THR A 223 -6.76 -1.71 -8.46
N ALA A 224 -6.21 -0.96 -7.50
CA ALA A 224 -4.91 -1.23 -6.90
C ALA A 224 -4.89 -2.54 -6.10
N LEU A 225 -5.95 -2.86 -5.34
CA LEU A 225 -6.12 -4.16 -4.68
C LEU A 225 -6.14 -5.30 -5.70
N ALA A 226 -6.84 -5.10 -6.82
CA ALA A 226 -6.86 -6.10 -7.88
C ALA A 226 -5.48 -6.38 -8.46
N PHE A 227 -4.69 -5.34 -8.66
CA PHE A 227 -3.28 -5.50 -9.05
C PHE A 227 -2.47 -6.23 -7.97
N ALA A 228 -2.53 -5.78 -6.71
CA ALA A 228 -1.73 -6.35 -5.63
C ALA A 228 -2.05 -7.83 -5.39
N LEU A 229 -3.34 -8.20 -5.38
CA LEU A 229 -3.77 -9.59 -5.21
C LEU A 229 -3.41 -10.46 -6.41
N ASP A 230 -3.48 -9.92 -7.63
CA ASP A 230 -3.10 -10.65 -8.85
C ASP A 230 -1.61 -11.00 -8.87
N THR A 231 -0.75 -10.10 -8.36
CA THR A 231 0.69 -10.32 -8.24
C THR A 231 1.10 -10.98 -6.91
N ASP A 232 0.14 -11.40 -6.08
CA ASP A 232 0.34 -11.92 -4.73
C ASP A 232 1.22 -11.03 -3.82
N ASP A 233 1.18 -9.73 -4.05
CA ASP A 233 1.90 -8.72 -3.26
C ASP A 233 1.08 -8.34 -2.03
N LEU A 234 1.14 -9.20 -1.01
CA LEU A 234 0.38 -9.04 0.24
C LEU A 234 0.80 -7.79 1.02
N ASP A 235 2.04 -7.36 0.86
CA ASP A 235 2.58 -6.12 1.41
C ASP A 235 1.85 -4.91 0.83
N LEU A 236 1.80 -4.82 -0.50
CA LEU A 236 1.07 -3.75 -1.19
C LEU A 236 -0.44 -3.81 -0.94
N ALA A 237 -1.02 -5.01 -0.89
CA ALA A 237 -2.44 -5.17 -0.57
C ALA A 237 -2.77 -4.62 0.82
N ALA A 238 -1.93 -4.88 1.82
CA ALA A 238 -2.09 -4.31 3.16
C ALA A 238 -2.02 -2.78 3.15
N GLU A 239 -1.10 -2.19 2.37
CA GLU A 239 -1.01 -0.73 2.26
C GLU A 239 -2.27 -0.12 1.63
N VAL A 240 -2.77 -0.72 0.55
CA VAL A 240 -3.97 -0.22 -0.14
C VAL A 240 -5.20 -0.30 0.77
N LEU A 241 -5.30 -1.33 1.61
CA LEU A 241 -6.39 -1.47 2.56
C LEU A 241 -6.45 -0.36 3.61
N LEU A 242 -5.34 0.34 3.89
CA LEU A 242 -5.35 1.52 4.78
C LEU A 242 -6.32 2.61 4.29
N THR A 243 -6.63 2.63 3.00
CA THR A 243 -7.55 3.60 2.37
C THR A 243 -8.87 3.74 3.13
N TRP A 244 -9.50 2.63 3.50
CA TRP A 244 -10.82 2.63 4.14
C TRP A 244 -10.82 3.27 5.53
N PRO A 245 -10.02 2.81 6.50
CA PRO A 245 -9.98 3.44 7.82
C PRO A 245 -9.41 4.87 7.77
N MET A 246 -8.45 5.18 6.89
CA MET A 246 -7.92 6.55 6.76
C MET A 246 -8.98 7.53 6.25
N LEU A 247 -9.84 7.10 5.33
CA LEU A 247 -10.93 7.93 4.80
C LEU A 247 -12.21 7.88 5.65
N GLY A 248 -12.26 6.99 6.65
CA GLY A 248 -13.44 6.77 7.50
C GLY A 248 -14.63 6.23 6.71
N LEU A 249 -14.36 5.31 5.79
CA LEU A 249 -15.34 4.72 4.88
C LEU A 249 -15.74 3.30 5.30
N PRO A 250 -16.97 2.87 5.00
CA PRO A 250 -17.33 1.45 5.07
C PRO A 250 -16.47 0.64 4.10
N TRP A 251 -16.03 -0.54 4.54
CA TRP A 251 -15.23 -1.47 3.73
C TRP A 251 -16.04 -1.94 2.52
N SER A 252 -15.41 -1.93 1.34
CA SER A 252 -16.02 -2.51 0.14
C SER A 252 -15.90 -4.03 0.14
N PRO A 253 -16.71 -4.76 -0.66
CA PRO A 253 -16.59 -6.21 -0.76
C PRO A 253 -15.17 -6.69 -1.10
N THR A 254 -14.52 -6.01 -2.06
CA THR A 254 -13.13 -6.30 -2.44
C THR A 254 -12.15 -6.07 -1.28
N ALA A 255 -12.35 -4.99 -0.50
CA ALA A 255 -11.51 -4.72 0.67
C ALA A 255 -11.69 -5.77 1.78
N VAL A 256 -12.93 -6.20 2.04
CA VAL A 256 -13.22 -7.27 3.00
C VAL A 256 -12.58 -8.60 2.57
N PHE A 257 -12.73 -8.96 1.30
CA PHE A 257 -12.11 -10.16 0.74
C PHE A 257 -10.58 -10.12 0.88
N ALA A 258 -9.95 -9.00 0.47
CA ALA A 258 -8.51 -8.80 0.60
C ALA A 258 -8.06 -8.89 2.06
N PHE A 259 -8.77 -8.24 2.99
CA PHE A 259 -8.45 -8.32 4.42
C PHE A 259 -8.50 -9.76 4.92
N ARG A 260 -9.56 -10.52 4.60
CA ARG A 260 -9.69 -11.94 4.96
C ARG A 260 -8.53 -12.77 4.41
N ARG A 261 -8.04 -12.45 3.22
CA ARG A 261 -6.86 -13.12 2.65
C ARG A 261 -5.62 -12.86 3.49
N LEU A 262 -5.34 -11.60 3.79
CA LEU A 262 -4.17 -11.23 4.60
C LEU A 262 -4.23 -11.91 5.97
N THR A 263 -5.40 -11.91 6.61
CA THR A 263 -5.57 -12.56 7.91
C THR A 263 -5.38 -14.08 7.81
N ALA A 264 -5.98 -14.74 6.83
CA ALA A 264 -5.83 -16.19 6.67
C ALA A 264 -4.37 -16.60 6.44
N VAL A 265 -3.63 -15.87 5.59
CA VAL A 265 -2.21 -16.14 5.34
C VAL A 265 -1.38 -15.87 6.60
N ALA A 266 -1.66 -14.78 7.31
CA ALA A 266 -0.96 -14.45 8.54
C ALA A 266 -1.25 -15.48 9.65
N ASP A 267 -2.45 -16.03 9.72
CA ASP A 267 -2.83 -17.03 10.73
C ASP A 267 -2.22 -18.40 10.41
N GLU A 268 -2.12 -18.76 9.14
CA GLU A 268 -1.45 -19.98 8.69
C GLU A 268 0.05 -19.96 8.99
N ARG A 269 0.73 -18.82 8.80
CA ARG A 269 2.19 -18.70 8.90
C ARG A 269 2.68 -18.11 10.22
N GLY A 270 1.81 -17.47 11.00
CA GLY A 270 2.16 -16.66 12.17
C GLY A 270 2.71 -15.27 11.85
N PHE A 271 2.85 -14.91 10.57
CA PHE A 271 3.26 -13.59 10.08
C PHE A 271 2.74 -13.38 8.66
N LEU A 272 2.61 -12.11 8.24
CA LEU A 272 2.25 -11.78 6.86
C LEU A 272 3.51 -11.75 5.97
N PRO A 273 3.65 -12.59 4.94
CA PRO A 273 4.79 -12.56 4.02
C PRO A 273 4.94 -11.21 3.32
N GLY A 274 6.18 -10.70 3.28
CA GLY A 274 6.51 -9.51 2.49
C GLY A 274 6.80 -9.82 1.02
N TYR A 275 6.93 -8.78 0.20
CA TYR A 275 7.16 -8.91 -1.24
C TYR A 275 8.42 -9.74 -1.61
N ASN A 276 9.47 -9.68 -0.78
CA ASN A 276 10.72 -10.42 -1.03
C ASN A 276 10.73 -11.81 -0.37
N PHE A 277 9.63 -12.25 0.22
CA PHE A 277 9.56 -13.54 0.91
C PHE A 277 9.40 -14.68 -0.09
N VAL A 278 10.28 -15.68 -0.04
CA VAL A 278 10.19 -16.90 -0.87
C VAL A 278 9.89 -18.10 0.02
N ALA A 279 8.67 -18.65 -0.09
CA ALA A 279 8.23 -19.76 0.76
C ALA A 279 9.17 -20.98 0.69
N ALA A 280 9.61 -21.36 -0.50
CA ALA A 280 10.50 -22.49 -0.70
C ALA A 280 11.89 -22.31 -0.08
N GLU A 281 12.34 -21.08 0.17
CA GLU A 281 13.57 -20.81 0.91
C GLU A 281 13.32 -20.91 2.42
N TYR A 282 12.24 -20.27 2.89
CA TYR A 282 11.82 -20.31 4.29
C TYR A 282 11.62 -21.74 4.80
N ASP A 283 11.01 -22.61 4.01
CA ASP A 283 10.70 -24.00 4.38
C ASP A 283 11.96 -24.88 4.51
N LYS A 284 13.11 -24.44 3.96
CA LYS A 284 14.40 -25.12 4.09
C LYS A 284 15.18 -24.70 5.33
N LEU A 285 14.86 -23.53 5.89
CA LEU A 285 15.52 -23.00 7.08
C LEU A 285 14.88 -23.55 8.35
N THR A 286 15.61 -23.55 9.46
CA THR A 286 15.06 -23.95 10.78
C THR A 286 15.56 -23.00 11.87
N GLY A 287 14.92 -23.05 13.05
CA GLY A 287 15.41 -22.35 14.24
C GLY A 287 15.53 -20.83 14.06
N ASP A 288 16.67 -20.26 14.44
CA ASP A 288 16.94 -18.82 14.37
C ASP A 288 17.08 -18.29 12.95
N GLU A 289 17.67 -19.08 12.04
CA GLU A 289 17.83 -18.67 10.64
C GLU A 289 16.48 -18.47 9.95
N GLN A 290 15.55 -19.40 10.18
CA GLN A 290 14.18 -19.29 9.67
C GLN A 290 13.46 -18.06 10.23
N ARG A 291 13.59 -17.81 11.53
CA ARG A 291 13.01 -16.63 12.19
C ARG A 291 13.59 -15.33 11.63
N GLN A 292 14.91 -15.27 11.44
CA GLN A 292 15.59 -14.08 10.92
C GLN A 292 15.22 -13.82 9.46
N TYR A 293 15.11 -14.87 8.64
CA TYR A 293 14.65 -14.77 7.27
C TYR A 293 13.24 -14.16 7.20
N ALA A 294 12.28 -14.69 7.98
CA ALA A 294 10.94 -14.13 8.03
C ALA A 294 10.93 -12.67 8.49
N LEU A 295 11.70 -12.32 9.54
CA LEU A 295 11.80 -10.94 10.01
C LEU A 295 12.31 -10.00 8.91
N VAL A 296 13.45 -10.32 8.28
CA VAL A 296 14.08 -9.43 7.29
C VAL A 296 13.22 -9.28 6.02
N THR A 297 12.60 -10.37 5.56
CA THR A 297 11.82 -10.37 4.32
C THR A 297 10.39 -9.85 4.49
N SER A 298 9.87 -9.84 5.74
CA SER A 298 8.44 -9.64 5.99
C SER A 298 8.10 -8.59 7.05
N TYR A 299 9.07 -7.94 7.72
CA TYR A 299 8.74 -6.96 8.78
C TYR A 299 7.81 -5.85 8.27
N HIS A 300 8.04 -5.32 7.07
CA HIS A 300 7.27 -4.21 6.52
C HIS A 300 5.80 -4.58 6.34
N ALA A 301 5.50 -5.73 5.74
CA ALA A 301 4.12 -6.22 5.59
C ALA A 301 3.42 -6.37 6.94
N ASN A 302 4.14 -6.84 7.96
CA ASN A 302 3.59 -6.96 9.31
C ASN A 302 3.39 -5.60 10.00
N TYR A 303 4.27 -4.63 9.76
CA TYR A 303 4.08 -3.25 10.23
C TYR A 303 2.85 -2.61 9.60
N VAL A 304 2.70 -2.73 8.29
CA VAL A 304 1.54 -2.21 7.56
C VAL A 304 0.25 -2.90 8.02
N MET A 305 0.28 -4.21 8.28
CA MET A 305 -0.85 -4.90 8.90
C MET A 305 -1.17 -4.34 10.30
N GLY A 306 -0.13 -4.05 11.09
CA GLY A 306 -0.27 -3.34 12.38
C GLY A 306 -0.89 -1.95 12.24
N PHE A 307 -0.47 -1.16 11.25
CA PHE A 307 -1.08 0.15 10.94
C PHE A 307 -2.56 -0.05 10.62
N LEU A 308 -2.88 -1.00 9.75
CA LEU A 308 -4.23 -1.27 9.28
C LEU A 308 -5.16 -1.62 10.43
N CYS A 309 -4.77 -2.57 11.27
CA CYS A 309 -5.55 -3.00 12.42
C CYS A 309 -5.67 -1.89 13.47
N ALA A 310 -4.60 -1.13 13.75
CA ALA A 310 -4.64 -0.02 14.68
C ALA A 310 -5.59 1.09 14.21
N LEU A 311 -5.55 1.45 12.92
CA LEU A 311 -6.43 2.47 12.35
C LEU A 311 -7.89 2.01 12.29
N ALA A 312 -8.14 0.74 11.99
CA ALA A 312 -9.48 0.16 12.01
C ALA A 312 -10.08 0.18 13.43
N LEU A 313 -9.30 -0.24 14.44
CA LEU A 313 -9.70 -0.19 15.86
C LEU A 313 -10.05 1.24 16.29
N ARG A 314 -9.11 2.17 16.10
CA ARG A 314 -9.23 3.58 16.50
C ARG A 314 -10.50 4.27 16.02
N ARG A 315 -11.06 3.83 14.89
CA ARG A 315 -12.21 4.47 14.23
C ARG A 315 -13.50 3.69 14.34
N GLY A 316 -13.50 2.56 15.05
CA GLY A 316 -14.62 1.62 15.04
C GLY A 316 -14.94 1.11 13.63
N GLY A 317 -13.96 1.19 12.72
CA GLY A 317 -14.11 0.83 11.31
C GLY A 317 -13.62 -0.60 11.07
N THR A 318 -14.03 -1.54 11.91
CA THR A 318 -13.66 -2.94 11.74
C THR A 318 -14.24 -3.48 10.43
N PRO A 319 -13.47 -4.29 9.67
CA PRO A 319 -14.02 -4.99 8.51
C PRO A 319 -15.24 -5.81 8.95
N PRO A 320 -16.38 -5.75 8.24
CA PRO A 320 -17.55 -6.51 8.63
C PRO A 320 -17.39 -8.02 8.33
N ASP A 321 -18.00 -8.85 9.19
CA ASP A 321 -18.05 -10.31 9.03
C ASP A 321 -18.88 -10.75 7.83
N SER A 322 -19.76 -9.88 7.34
CA SER A 322 -20.48 -10.08 6.10
C SER A 322 -20.74 -8.74 5.43
N VAL A 323 -20.67 -8.72 4.11
CA VAL A 323 -21.09 -7.56 3.33
C VAL A 323 -22.58 -7.69 3.06
N SER A 324 -23.32 -6.59 2.98
CA SER A 324 -24.76 -6.64 2.66
C SER A 324 -25.00 -7.14 1.23
N ALA A 325 -26.17 -7.75 0.99
CA ALA A 325 -26.57 -8.23 -0.32
C ALA A 325 -26.86 -7.10 -1.30
N ASP A 326 -26.14 -7.11 -2.42
CA ASP A 326 -26.40 -6.26 -3.58
C ASP A 326 -26.74 -7.13 -4.79
N ARG A 327 -27.95 -6.97 -5.34
CA ARG A 327 -28.43 -7.77 -6.48
C ARG A 327 -27.85 -7.31 -7.82
N ARG A 328 -27.15 -6.17 -7.87
CA ARG A 328 -26.63 -5.58 -9.12
C ARG A 328 -25.69 -6.50 -9.89
N TYR A 329 -24.90 -7.31 -9.18
CA TYR A 329 -23.85 -8.14 -9.80
C TYR A 329 -24.24 -9.61 -10.00
N ARG A 330 -25.53 -9.95 -9.89
CA ARG A 330 -25.97 -11.36 -9.91
C ARG A 330 -25.44 -12.11 -11.14
N GLY A 331 -24.77 -13.23 -10.93
CA GLY A 331 -24.21 -14.11 -11.95
C GLY A 331 -22.95 -13.57 -12.63
N ALA A 332 -22.40 -12.43 -12.19
CA ALA A 332 -21.21 -11.84 -12.77
C ALA A 332 -19.97 -12.73 -12.55
N ALA A 333 -19.84 -13.31 -11.35
CA ALA A 333 -18.69 -14.14 -11.01
C ALA A 333 -18.62 -15.37 -11.91
N ALA A 334 -19.71 -16.12 -12.01
CA ALA A 334 -19.81 -17.30 -12.86
C ALA A 334 -19.48 -16.94 -14.32
N ALA A 335 -20.08 -15.88 -14.86
CA ALA A 335 -19.83 -15.44 -16.24
C ALA A 335 -18.36 -15.04 -16.50
N LEU A 336 -17.70 -14.42 -15.50
CA LEU A 336 -16.29 -14.05 -15.61
C LEU A 336 -15.36 -15.26 -15.47
N ILE A 337 -15.64 -16.21 -14.57
CA ILE A 337 -14.86 -17.45 -14.41
C ILE A 337 -14.98 -18.32 -15.67
N ASP A 338 -16.19 -18.51 -16.20
CA ASP A 338 -16.42 -19.26 -17.44
C ASP A 338 -15.64 -18.65 -18.61
N LEU A 339 -15.50 -17.32 -18.63
CA LEU A 339 -14.78 -16.60 -19.68
C LEU A 339 -13.26 -16.86 -19.67
N VAL A 340 -12.65 -17.05 -18.50
CA VAL A 340 -11.21 -17.33 -18.39
C VAL A 340 -10.87 -18.82 -18.34
N GLY A 341 -11.83 -19.67 -18.00
CA GLY A 341 -11.62 -21.12 -17.90
C GLY A 341 -10.44 -21.48 -17.00
N ASP A 342 -9.59 -22.40 -17.45
CA ASP A 342 -8.44 -22.93 -16.71
C ASP A 342 -7.43 -21.84 -16.29
N ALA A 343 -7.39 -20.70 -16.97
CA ALA A 343 -6.49 -19.60 -16.59
C ALA A 343 -6.82 -19.04 -15.20
N ALA A 344 -8.06 -19.22 -14.71
CA ALA A 344 -8.46 -18.82 -13.36
C ALA A 344 -7.76 -19.63 -12.25
N GLU A 345 -7.27 -20.84 -12.54
CA GLU A 345 -6.55 -21.68 -11.56
C GLU A 345 -5.19 -21.08 -11.17
N THR A 346 -4.67 -20.16 -11.98
CA THR A 346 -3.40 -19.47 -11.71
C THR A 346 -3.55 -18.23 -10.81
N LEU A 347 -4.77 -17.91 -10.35
CA LEU A 347 -4.98 -16.81 -9.41
C LEU A 347 -4.61 -17.30 -8.00
N ALA A 348 -3.63 -16.66 -7.36
CA ALA A 348 -3.16 -17.04 -6.02
C ALA A 348 -4.27 -17.01 -4.95
N TRP A 349 -5.36 -16.29 -5.22
CA TRP A 349 -6.54 -16.15 -4.36
C TRP A 349 -7.75 -16.96 -4.81
N ARG A 350 -7.62 -17.80 -5.84
CA ARG A 350 -8.73 -18.59 -6.39
C ARG A 350 -9.39 -19.47 -5.34
N ARG A 351 -8.60 -20.26 -4.61
CA ARG A 351 -9.12 -21.18 -3.58
C ARG A 351 -9.98 -20.46 -2.54
N GLN A 352 -9.57 -19.26 -2.13
CA GLN A 352 -10.33 -18.48 -1.16
C GLN A 352 -11.61 -17.87 -1.77
N PHE A 353 -11.56 -17.48 -3.03
CA PHE A 353 -12.75 -17.03 -3.77
C PHE A 353 -13.77 -18.16 -3.93
N ASP A 354 -13.32 -19.39 -4.18
CA ASP A 354 -14.21 -20.55 -4.32
C ASP A 354 -14.89 -20.96 -3.00
N MET A 355 -14.33 -20.57 -1.84
CA MET A 355 -14.97 -20.76 -0.54
C MET A 355 -16.10 -19.77 -0.26
N LEU A 356 -16.22 -18.69 -1.05
CA LEU A 356 -17.29 -17.72 -0.90
C LEU A 356 -18.62 -18.28 -1.41
N THR A 357 -19.73 -17.83 -0.83
CA THR A 357 -21.05 -18.09 -1.42
C THR A 357 -21.17 -17.44 -2.81
N PRO A 358 -22.03 -17.93 -3.71
CA PRO A 358 -22.23 -17.31 -5.02
C PRO A 358 -22.56 -15.80 -4.96
N ASP A 359 -23.38 -15.41 -3.98
CA ASP A 359 -23.72 -14.00 -3.75
C ASP A 359 -22.51 -13.16 -3.31
N GLU A 360 -21.56 -13.72 -2.56
CA GLU A 360 -20.32 -13.05 -2.18
C GLU A 360 -19.34 -12.99 -3.35
N GLN A 361 -19.22 -14.07 -4.14
CA GLN A 361 -18.42 -14.08 -5.37
C GLN A 361 -18.85 -12.97 -6.33
N ASP A 362 -20.16 -12.81 -6.54
CA ASP A 362 -20.72 -11.74 -7.38
C ASP A 362 -20.32 -10.35 -6.88
N ARG A 363 -20.27 -10.11 -5.57
CA ARG A 363 -19.86 -8.81 -5.00
C ARG A 363 -18.38 -8.52 -5.14
N VAL A 364 -17.56 -9.57 -5.24
CA VAL A 364 -16.12 -9.46 -5.49
C VAL A 364 -15.83 -9.45 -7.00
N SER A 365 -16.84 -9.55 -7.88
CA SER A 365 -16.63 -9.53 -9.33
C SER A 365 -15.91 -8.30 -9.90
N PRO A 366 -15.98 -7.08 -9.31
CA PRO A 366 -15.12 -5.96 -9.74
C PRO A 366 -13.62 -6.27 -9.64
N LEU A 367 -13.19 -7.01 -8.61
CA LEU A 367 -11.81 -7.51 -8.44
C LEU A 367 -11.46 -8.44 -9.60
N LEU A 368 -12.30 -9.45 -9.83
CA LEU A 368 -12.10 -10.45 -10.88
C LEU A 368 -12.04 -9.80 -12.26
N LEU A 369 -12.97 -8.90 -12.59
CA LEU A 369 -12.98 -8.16 -13.85
C LEU A 369 -11.69 -7.35 -14.05
N ALA A 370 -11.24 -6.61 -13.03
CA ALA A 370 -10.02 -5.81 -13.12
C ALA A 370 -8.78 -6.69 -13.36
N THR A 371 -8.68 -7.82 -12.68
CA THR A 371 -7.61 -8.82 -12.89
C THR A 371 -7.65 -9.39 -14.30
N ILE A 372 -8.82 -9.84 -14.77
CA ILE A 372 -9.00 -10.43 -16.13
C ILE A 372 -8.60 -9.40 -17.20
N LEU A 373 -9.13 -8.18 -17.13
CA LEU A 373 -8.85 -7.14 -18.12
C LEU A 373 -7.36 -6.80 -18.17
N ARG A 374 -6.68 -6.72 -17.02
CA ARG A 374 -5.25 -6.42 -16.96
C ARG A 374 -4.41 -7.57 -17.54
N ARG A 375 -4.68 -8.82 -17.14
CA ARG A 375 -4.00 -10.00 -17.68
C ARG A 375 -4.22 -10.13 -19.19
N ALA A 376 -5.45 -9.99 -19.66
CA ALA A 376 -5.80 -10.02 -21.08
C ALA A 376 -5.04 -8.95 -21.88
N LYS A 377 -5.02 -7.70 -21.39
CA LYS A 377 -4.25 -6.63 -22.02
C LYS A 377 -2.76 -6.96 -22.07
N ASN A 378 -2.18 -7.46 -20.97
CA ASN A 378 -0.75 -7.74 -20.92
C ASN A 378 -0.36 -8.95 -21.78
N GLY A 379 -1.26 -9.93 -21.95
CA GLY A 379 -1.10 -11.03 -22.89
C GLY A 379 -1.44 -10.68 -24.34
N GLY A 380 -1.88 -9.45 -24.64
CA GLY A 380 -2.29 -9.03 -25.97
C GLY A 380 -3.64 -9.59 -26.44
N ASP A 381 -4.42 -10.21 -25.56
CA ASP A 381 -5.71 -10.81 -25.89
C ASP A 381 -6.84 -9.76 -25.88
N MET A 382 -6.96 -9.04 -27.00
CA MET A 382 -8.01 -8.03 -27.18
C MET A 382 -9.42 -8.63 -27.28
N ARG A 383 -9.56 -9.92 -27.65
CA ARG A 383 -10.86 -10.60 -27.69
C ARG A 383 -11.36 -10.84 -26.27
N LEU A 384 -10.49 -11.31 -25.38
CA LEU A 384 -10.82 -11.46 -23.97
C LEU A 384 -11.15 -10.11 -23.32
N VAL A 385 -10.43 -9.03 -23.66
CA VAL A 385 -10.78 -7.66 -23.22
C VAL A 385 -12.20 -7.29 -23.66
N GLN A 386 -12.55 -7.55 -24.92
CA GLN A 386 -13.88 -7.26 -25.45
C GLN A 386 -14.97 -8.08 -24.77
N HIS A 387 -14.78 -9.39 -24.60
CA HIS A 387 -15.75 -10.27 -23.96
C HIS A 387 -15.94 -9.94 -22.48
N ALA A 388 -14.86 -9.67 -21.75
CA ALA A 388 -14.93 -9.28 -20.34
C ALA A 388 -15.67 -7.95 -20.17
N LEU A 389 -15.49 -7.00 -21.09
CA LEU A 389 -16.24 -5.75 -21.09
C LEU A 389 -17.73 -5.97 -21.41
N ALA A 390 -18.08 -6.92 -22.29
CA ALA A 390 -19.47 -7.28 -22.55
C ALA A 390 -20.15 -7.87 -21.29
N VAL A 391 -19.44 -8.72 -20.54
CA VAL A 391 -19.90 -9.21 -19.23
C VAL A 391 -20.06 -8.02 -18.27
N ALA A 392 -19.11 -7.08 -18.25
CA ALA A 392 -19.20 -5.91 -17.40
C ALA A 392 -20.42 -5.02 -17.69
N VAL A 393 -20.81 -4.86 -18.97
CA VAL A 393 -22.05 -4.15 -19.35
C VAL A 393 -23.28 -4.92 -18.88
N LYS A 394 -23.32 -6.23 -19.10
CA LYS A 394 -24.46 -7.08 -18.74
C LYS A 394 -24.73 -7.09 -17.23
N HIS A 395 -23.69 -6.99 -16.41
CA HIS A 395 -23.77 -7.11 -14.95
C HIS A 395 -23.44 -5.80 -14.19
N ASP A 396 -23.57 -4.63 -14.84
CA ASP A 396 -23.40 -3.30 -14.20
C ASP A 396 -22.01 -3.07 -13.53
N LEU A 397 -20.94 -3.64 -14.10
CA LEU A 397 -19.55 -3.48 -13.62
C LEU A 397 -18.78 -2.37 -14.36
N CYS A 398 -19.45 -1.55 -15.17
CA CYS A 398 -18.80 -0.56 -16.04
C CYS A 398 -18.21 0.66 -15.30
N GLY A 399 -18.53 0.83 -14.02
CA GLY A 399 -18.09 1.99 -13.23
C GLY A 399 -16.61 1.97 -12.84
N SER A 400 -15.91 0.85 -13.00
CA SER A 400 -14.52 0.70 -12.57
C SER A 400 -13.51 1.37 -13.55
N PRO A 401 -12.36 1.85 -13.04
CA PRO A 401 -11.28 2.36 -13.88
C PRO A 401 -10.82 1.35 -14.94
N SER A 402 -10.77 0.05 -14.60
CA SER A 402 -10.39 -1.01 -15.53
C SER A 402 -11.37 -1.15 -16.70
N ALA A 403 -12.69 -1.12 -16.46
CA ALA A 403 -13.69 -1.18 -17.52
C ALA A 403 -13.65 0.07 -18.43
N VAL A 404 -13.53 1.26 -17.85
CA VAL A 404 -13.43 2.52 -18.61
C VAL A 404 -12.19 2.52 -19.51
N GLN A 405 -11.05 2.06 -18.98
CA GLN A 405 -9.80 1.99 -19.73
C GLN A 405 -9.81 0.86 -20.76
N ALA A 406 -10.47 -0.27 -20.51
CA ALA A 406 -10.71 -1.33 -21.49
C ALA A 406 -11.48 -0.81 -22.70
N ALA A 407 -12.59 -0.11 -22.45
CA ALA A 407 -13.37 0.51 -23.51
C ALA A 407 -12.55 1.51 -24.33
N ALA A 408 -11.74 2.33 -23.66
CA ALA A 408 -10.84 3.26 -24.33
C ALA A 408 -9.75 2.56 -25.16
N LEU A 409 -9.20 1.45 -24.66
CA LEU A 409 -8.23 0.62 -25.38
C LEU A 409 -8.82 0.04 -26.67
N LEU A 410 -10.01 -0.55 -26.59
CA LEU A 410 -10.70 -1.12 -27.75
C LEU A 410 -11.02 -0.06 -28.81
N ARG A 411 -11.47 1.14 -28.40
CA ARG A 411 -11.67 2.27 -29.33
C ARG A 411 -10.39 2.66 -30.07
N ARG A 412 -9.26 2.72 -29.38
CA ARG A 412 -7.95 2.98 -30.02
C ARG A 412 -7.54 1.83 -30.96
N GLY A 413 -7.79 0.57 -30.57
CA GLY A 413 -7.53 -0.59 -31.41
C GLY A 413 -8.31 -0.57 -32.73
N GLN A 414 -9.59 -0.18 -32.70
CA GLN A 414 -10.41 -0.01 -33.91
C GLN A 414 -9.86 1.06 -34.85
N PHE A 415 -9.38 2.18 -34.30
CA PHE A 415 -8.71 3.20 -35.10
C PHE A 415 -7.44 2.65 -35.76
N LEU A 416 -6.62 1.90 -35.01
CA LEU A 416 -5.38 1.33 -35.52
C LEU A 416 -5.63 0.37 -36.70
N LEU A 417 -6.66 -0.47 -36.60
CA LEU A 417 -7.08 -1.37 -37.69
C LEU A 417 -7.44 -0.58 -38.95
N ARG A 418 -8.30 0.46 -38.83
CA ARG A 418 -8.69 1.31 -39.96
C ARG A 418 -7.47 2.00 -40.59
N TYR A 419 -6.62 2.59 -39.77
CA TYR A 419 -5.42 3.28 -40.23
C TYR A 419 -4.50 2.39 -41.07
N PHE A 420 -4.28 1.13 -40.67
CA PHE A 420 -3.46 0.21 -41.44
C PHE A 420 -4.17 -0.35 -42.68
N SER A 421 -5.48 -0.57 -42.62
CA SER A 421 -6.27 -0.96 -43.81
C SER A 421 -6.24 0.12 -44.89
N ASP A 422 -6.38 1.38 -44.51
CA ASP A 422 -6.36 2.51 -45.45
C ASP A 422 -4.98 2.64 -46.11
N ARG A 423 -3.89 2.56 -45.33
CA ARG A 423 -2.52 2.60 -45.89
C ARG A 423 -2.16 1.40 -46.75
N ALA A 424 -2.68 0.22 -46.46
CA ALA A 424 -2.49 -0.95 -47.32
C ALA A 424 -3.16 -0.73 -48.68
N THR A 425 -4.34 -0.12 -48.70
CA THR A 425 -5.08 0.23 -49.92
C THR A 425 -4.35 1.30 -50.74
N GLU A 426 -3.81 2.33 -50.10
CA GLU A 426 -2.99 3.37 -50.75
C GLU A 426 -1.71 2.80 -51.38
N ARG A 427 -1.00 1.90 -50.68
CA ARG A 427 0.21 1.25 -51.21
C ARG A 427 -0.11 0.27 -52.35
N GLY A 428 -1.20 -0.48 -52.25
CA GLY A 428 -1.68 -1.33 -53.34
C GLY A 428 -2.07 -0.52 -54.59
N SER A 429 -2.64 0.67 -54.39
CA SER A 429 -2.97 1.59 -55.49
C SER A 429 -1.71 2.24 -56.10
N ALA A 430 -0.73 2.63 -55.29
CA ALA A 430 0.54 3.18 -55.77
C ALA A 430 1.40 2.16 -56.52
N ALA A 431 1.34 0.88 -56.16
CA ALA A 431 2.01 -0.20 -56.88
C ALA A 431 1.40 -0.47 -58.27
N HIS A 432 0.11 -0.16 -58.46
CA HIS A 432 -0.54 -0.26 -59.77
C HIS A 432 -0.27 0.94 -60.69
N VAL A 433 0.05 2.12 -60.14
CA VAL A 433 0.38 3.32 -60.94
C VAL A 433 1.85 3.33 -61.41
N ALA A 434 2.72 2.50 -60.81
CA ALA A 434 4.14 2.40 -61.20
C ALA A 434 4.44 1.29 -62.24
N VAL A 435 3.41 0.70 -62.87
CA VAL A 435 3.53 -0.37 -63.89
C VAL A 435 2.93 0.06 -65.25
N GLU A 436 2.56 1.33 -65.42
CA GLU A 436 2.36 1.97 -66.74
C GLU A 436 3.59 2.80 -67.10
#